data_AF-A0A6I4ZA36-F1
#
_entry.id   AF-A0A6I4ZA36-F1
#
_cell.length_a   1.000
_cell.length_b   1.000
_cell.length_c   1.000
_cell.angle_alpha   90.00
_cell.angle_beta   90.00
_cell.angle_gamma   90.00
#
_symmetry.space_group_name_H-M   'P 1'
#
loop_
_entity.id
_entity.type
_entity.pdbx_description
1 polymer ?
#
loop_
_entity_poly.entity_id
_entity_poly.type
_entity_poly.pdbx_seq_one_letter_code
_entity_poly.pdbx_strand_id
1 'polypeptide(L)'
;MPVFPSTEWFQEAADRLNASDSFERLGSCDAEVGVRVGDRCFAITFDAFAITDVAEVPCDAPGDLDFILLQSPDQWRAMLENIKTNGAADALYTLNSLDLQHSDGLATGEDYTRRDLFYRFNQTFQEYFDMSAEMDTTYA
;
A
#
# COMPACT_ATOMS: atom_id res chain seq x y z
N MET A 1 11.92 -0.17 15.32
CA MET A 1 10.52 -0.57 15.12
C MET A 1 9.78 0.65 14.59
N PRO A 2 9.52 0.73 13.28
CA PRO A 2 8.74 1.82 12.73
C PRO A 2 7.31 1.79 13.28
N VAL A 3 6.72 2.97 13.47
CA VAL A 3 5.32 3.13 13.93
C VAL A 3 4.42 3.21 12.71
N PHE A 4 3.39 2.36 12.64
CA PHE A 4 2.33 2.46 11.64
C PHE A 4 1.17 3.31 12.16
N PRO A 5 0.64 4.25 11.36
CA PRO A 5 1.18 4.73 10.09
C PRO A 5 2.30 5.78 10.32
N SER A 6 3.36 5.77 9.50
CA SER A 6 4.35 6.86 9.42
C SER A 6 5.15 6.75 8.13
N THR A 7 5.75 7.85 7.68
CA THR A 7 6.64 7.85 6.50
C THR A 7 7.78 6.86 6.67
N GLU A 8 8.36 6.77 7.88
CA GLU A 8 9.44 5.81 8.19
C GLU A 8 8.98 4.35 8.00
N TRP A 9 7.73 4.03 8.36
CA TRP A 9 7.18 2.70 8.15
C TRP A 9 7.01 2.36 6.67
N PHE A 10 6.41 3.28 5.91
CA PHE A 10 6.21 3.09 4.47
C PHE A 10 7.54 3.06 3.71
N GLN A 11 8.53 3.84 4.13
CA GLN A 11 9.88 3.82 3.57
C GLN A 11 10.59 2.49 3.86
N GLU A 12 10.49 1.94 5.08
CA GLU A 12 11.12 0.64 5.37
C GLU A 12 10.50 -0.49 4.52
N ALA A 13 9.18 -0.49 4.31
CA ALA A 13 8.54 -1.43 3.39
C ALA A 13 9.03 -1.25 1.95
N ALA A 14 9.22 0.00 1.51
CA ALA A 14 9.73 0.32 0.17
C ALA A 14 11.16 -0.16 -0.03
N ASP A 15 12.03 0.09 0.95
CA ASP A 15 13.43 -0.34 0.92
C ASP A 15 13.55 -1.86 0.82
N ARG A 16 12.66 -2.60 1.51
CA ARG A 16 12.60 -4.06 1.45
C ARG A 16 12.14 -4.59 0.10
N LEU A 17 11.09 -4.01 -0.48
CA LEU A 17 10.63 -4.40 -1.81
C LEU A 17 11.67 -4.07 -2.88
N ASN A 18 12.33 -2.92 -2.78
CA ASN A 18 13.43 -2.53 -3.68
C ASN A 18 14.64 -3.46 -3.59
N ALA A 19 14.86 -4.09 -2.42
CA ALA A 19 15.94 -5.05 -2.21
C ALA A 19 15.54 -6.51 -2.55
N SER A 20 14.27 -6.79 -2.86
CA SER A 20 13.78 -8.11 -3.22
C SER A 20 13.89 -8.40 -4.72
N ASP A 21 13.48 -9.60 -5.14
CA ASP A 21 13.36 -9.97 -6.56
C ASP A 21 11.97 -9.63 -7.15
N SER A 22 11.11 -8.93 -6.40
CA SER A 22 9.70 -8.70 -6.73
C SER A 22 9.53 -8.04 -8.10
N PHE A 23 10.27 -6.97 -8.39
CA PHE A 23 10.19 -6.25 -9.67
C PHE A 23 10.73 -7.07 -10.85
N GLU A 24 11.66 -8.02 -10.62
CA GLU A 24 12.11 -8.96 -11.67
C GLU A 24 11.01 -9.97 -12.01
N ARG A 25 10.23 -10.41 -11.02
CA ARG A 25 9.15 -11.40 -11.18
C ARG A 25 7.86 -10.78 -11.71
N LEU A 26 7.48 -9.60 -11.21
CA LEU A 26 6.20 -8.95 -11.49
C LEU A 26 6.26 -7.96 -12.66
N GLY A 27 7.46 -7.51 -13.04
CA GLY A 27 7.67 -6.50 -14.05
C GLY A 27 7.60 -5.07 -13.50
N SER A 28 7.61 -4.09 -14.40
CA SER A 28 7.59 -2.69 -14.03
C SER A 28 6.22 -2.23 -13.54
N CYS A 29 6.22 -1.25 -12.63
CA CYS A 29 5.03 -0.59 -12.11
C CYS A 29 5.27 0.92 -12.13
N ASP A 30 4.37 1.63 -12.81
CA ASP A 30 4.33 3.08 -12.86
C ASP A 30 3.00 3.54 -12.26
N ALA A 31 3.04 4.06 -11.03
CA ALA A 31 1.86 4.53 -10.30
C ALA A 31 2.23 5.46 -9.14
N GLU A 32 1.43 6.51 -8.94
CA GLU A 32 1.42 7.32 -7.72
C GLU A 32 0.28 6.87 -6.80
N VAL A 33 0.61 6.16 -5.72
CA VAL A 33 -0.37 5.50 -4.85
C VAL A 33 -0.53 6.24 -3.53
N GLY A 34 -1.77 6.59 -3.21
CA GLY A 34 -2.16 7.10 -1.91
C GLY A 34 -2.50 6.00 -0.91
N VAL A 35 -2.09 6.17 0.34
CA VAL A 35 -2.57 5.36 1.47
C VAL A 35 -3.14 6.30 2.53
N ARG A 36 -4.43 6.14 2.85
CA ARG A 36 -5.08 6.90 3.92
C ARG A 36 -5.34 6.01 5.13
N VAL A 37 -4.86 6.47 6.29
CA VAL A 37 -5.04 5.82 7.58
C VAL A 37 -5.62 6.85 8.56
N GLY A 38 -6.94 6.84 8.70
CA GLY A 38 -7.65 7.88 9.47
C GLY A 38 -7.43 9.28 8.86
N ASP A 39 -6.80 10.16 9.63
CA ASP A 39 -6.53 11.56 9.27
C ASP A 39 -5.12 11.77 8.67
N ARG A 40 -4.37 10.69 8.41
CA ARG A 40 -3.03 10.74 7.81
C ARG A 40 -3.03 10.13 6.42
N CYS A 41 -2.35 10.79 5.50
CA CYS A 41 -2.26 10.38 4.11
C CYS A 41 -0.80 10.33 3.66
N PHE A 42 -0.47 9.31 2.88
CA PHE A 42 0.87 9.06 2.39
C PHE A 42 0.82 8.84 0.89
N ALA A 43 1.81 9.35 0.18
CA ALA A 43 2.05 9.10 -1.23
C ALA A 43 3.25 8.17 -1.38
N ILE A 44 3.12 7.17 -2.25
CA ILE A 44 4.16 6.19 -2.58
C ILE A 44 4.30 6.17 -4.09
N THR A 45 5.49 6.50 -4.59
CA THR A 45 5.77 6.57 -6.02
C THR A 45 6.48 5.32 -6.49
N PHE A 46 5.78 4.52 -7.29
CA PHE A 46 6.34 3.40 -8.04
C PHE A 46 6.76 3.90 -9.42
N ASP A 47 8.05 3.74 -9.76
CA ASP A 47 8.64 4.18 -11.03
C ASP A 47 9.51 3.06 -11.60
N ALA A 48 9.09 2.53 -12.76
CA ALA A 48 9.68 1.37 -13.41
C ALA A 48 9.87 0.16 -12.46
N PHE A 49 11.10 -0.08 -11.97
CA PHE A 49 11.47 -1.25 -11.17
C PHE A 49 11.83 -0.88 -9.72
N ALA A 50 11.34 0.25 -9.22
CA ALA A 50 11.61 0.70 -7.87
C ALA A 50 10.48 1.55 -7.31
N ILE A 51 10.44 1.64 -5.98
CA ILE A 51 9.75 2.72 -5.27
C ILE A 51 10.77 3.83 -5.06
N THR A 52 10.49 5.02 -5.59
CA THR A 52 11.46 6.14 -5.65
C THR A 52 11.18 7.24 -4.63
N ASP A 53 9.94 7.34 -4.14
CA ASP A 53 9.56 8.32 -3.13
C ASP A 53 8.48 7.79 -2.19
N VAL A 54 8.54 8.22 -0.93
CA VAL A 54 7.54 7.99 0.11
C VAL A 54 7.40 9.27 0.92
N ALA A 55 6.22 9.88 0.90
CA ALA A 55 5.97 11.16 1.56
C ALA A 55 4.65 11.17 2.32
N GLU A 56 4.59 11.89 3.44
CA GLU A 56 3.31 12.27 4.06
C GLU A 56 2.74 13.49 3.34
N VAL A 57 1.46 13.43 2.95
CA VAL A 57 0.78 14.46 2.15
C VAL A 57 -0.51 14.91 2.84
N PRO A 58 -1.00 16.15 2.57
CA PRO A 58 -2.28 16.59 3.10
C PRO A 58 -3.45 15.74 2.56
N CYS A 59 -4.32 15.24 3.44
CA CYS A 59 -5.45 14.40 3.02
C CYS A 59 -6.51 15.14 2.18
N ASP A 60 -6.59 16.46 2.29
CA ASP A 60 -7.52 17.32 1.55
C ASP A 60 -6.98 17.74 0.17
N ALA A 61 -5.67 17.63 -0.04
CA ALA A 61 -5.00 17.95 -1.29
C ALA A 61 -3.76 17.05 -1.45
N PRO A 62 -3.94 15.74 -1.69
CA PRO A 62 -2.84 14.78 -1.62
C PRO A 62 -1.89 14.80 -2.83
N GLY A 63 -2.19 15.62 -3.85
CA GLY A 63 -1.41 15.72 -5.09
C GLY A 63 -2.03 14.94 -6.24
N ASP A 64 -1.24 14.70 -7.30
CA ASP A 64 -1.68 14.03 -8.53
C ASP A 64 -1.61 12.49 -8.40
N LEU A 65 -2.26 11.95 -7.38
CA LEU A 65 -2.30 10.51 -7.16
C LEU A 65 -3.19 9.80 -8.20
N ASP A 66 -2.78 8.60 -8.60
CA ASP A 66 -3.59 7.76 -9.47
C ASP A 66 -4.83 7.21 -8.74
N PHE A 67 -4.62 6.75 -7.51
CA PHE A 67 -5.68 6.30 -6.61
C PHE A 67 -5.22 6.33 -5.16
N ILE A 68 -6.16 6.23 -4.23
CA ILE A 68 -5.95 6.20 -2.79
C ILE A 68 -6.63 4.94 -2.23
N LEU A 69 -5.87 4.16 -1.46
CA LEU A 69 -6.35 3.03 -0.67
C LEU A 69 -6.96 3.55 0.64
N LEU A 70 -8.23 3.24 0.88
CA LEU A 70 -9.02 3.73 2.01
C LEU A 70 -9.45 2.59 2.92
N GLN A 71 -8.92 2.57 4.15
CA GLN A 71 -9.46 1.75 5.24
C GLN A 71 -9.42 2.51 6.56
N SER A 72 -10.20 2.04 7.53
CA SER A 72 -10.05 2.49 8.91
C SER A 72 -8.71 2.04 9.50
N PRO A 73 -8.17 2.74 10.51
CA PRO A 73 -6.96 2.31 11.21
C PRO A 73 -7.00 0.86 11.71
N ASP A 74 -8.15 0.41 12.22
CA ASP A 74 -8.34 -0.95 12.72
C ASP A 74 -8.29 -2.00 11.59
N GLN A 75 -8.82 -1.69 10.41
CA GLN A 75 -8.77 -2.57 9.24
C GLN A 75 -7.36 -2.69 8.68
N TRP A 76 -6.63 -1.57 8.59
CA TRP A 76 -5.20 -1.61 8.23
C TRP A 76 -4.41 -2.46 9.20
N ARG A 77 -4.60 -2.23 10.51
CA ARG A 77 -3.94 -3.01 11.55
C ARG A 77 -4.27 -4.50 11.43
N ALA A 78 -5.53 -4.86 11.20
CA ALA A 78 -5.93 -6.26 11.04
C ALA A 78 -5.22 -6.94 9.85
N MET A 79 -5.08 -6.23 8.72
CA MET A 79 -4.33 -6.72 7.56
C MET A 79 -2.85 -6.93 7.88
N LEU A 80 -2.21 -5.95 8.54
CA LEU A 80 -0.78 -6.03 8.88
C LEU A 80 -0.49 -7.10 9.94
N GLU A 81 -1.36 -7.27 10.94
CA GLU A 81 -1.26 -8.36 11.92
C GLU A 81 -1.47 -9.74 11.27
N ASN A 82 -2.35 -9.83 10.27
CA ASN A 82 -2.52 -11.04 9.46
C ASN A 82 -1.24 -11.39 8.69
N ILE A 83 -0.68 -10.41 7.97
CA ILE A 83 0.60 -10.54 7.24
C ILE A 83 1.71 -10.98 8.17
N LYS A 84 1.85 -10.35 9.35
CA LYS A 84 2.87 -10.70 10.35
C LYS A 84 2.75 -12.14 10.83
N THR A 85 1.52 -12.63 10.97
CA THR A 85 1.26 -14.00 11.45
C THR A 85 1.53 -15.05 10.36
N ASN A 86 1.19 -14.74 9.11
CA ASN A 86 1.16 -15.72 8.02
C ASN A 86 2.35 -15.61 7.05
N GLY A 87 3.15 -14.54 7.12
CA GLY A 87 4.23 -14.23 6.19
C GLY A 87 3.78 -13.46 4.94
N ALA A 88 2.47 -13.40 4.68
CA ALA A 88 1.82 -12.65 3.61
C ALA A 88 0.33 -12.51 3.94
N ALA A 89 -0.40 -11.65 3.24
CA ALA A 89 -1.84 -11.53 3.45
C ALA A 89 -2.56 -12.83 3.06
N ASP A 90 -3.44 -13.31 3.95
CA ASP A 90 -4.32 -14.41 3.59
C ASP A 90 -5.40 -13.98 2.58
N ALA A 91 -6.15 -14.96 2.08
CA ALA A 91 -7.15 -14.75 1.04
C ALA A 91 -8.26 -13.74 1.40
N LEU A 92 -8.52 -13.44 2.68
CA LEU A 92 -9.51 -12.45 3.11
C LEU A 92 -8.90 -11.07 3.35
N TYR A 93 -7.58 -11.00 3.56
CA TYR A 93 -6.83 -9.77 3.84
C TYR A 93 -6.00 -9.27 2.65
N THR A 94 -6.08 -9.88 1.47
CA THR A 94 -5.48 -9.29 0.26
C THR A 94 -6.17 -7.99 -0.13
N LEU A 95 -5.45 -7.05 -0.76
CA LEU A 95 -5.99 -5.79 -1.25
C LEU A 95 -7.19 -6.00 -2.18
N ASN A 96 -7.12 -7.00 -3.07
CA ASN A 96 -8.23 -7.33 -3.98
C ASN A 96 -9.45 -7.87 -3.21
N SER A 97 -9.25 -8.74 -2.23
CA SER A 97 -10.34 -9.25 -1.40
C SER A 97 -10.97 -8.15 -0.56
N LEU A 98 -10.16 -7.23 -0.04
CA LEU A 98 -10.65 -6.07 0.71
C LEU A 98 -11.44 -5.13 -0.20
N ASP A 99 -10.97 -4.84 -1.42
CA ASP A 99 -11.71 -4.03 -2.39
C ASP A 99 -13.09 -4.62 -2.71
N LEU A 100 -13.20 -5.94 -2.84
CA LEU A 100 -14.47 -6.63 -3.10
C LEU A 100 -15.41 -6.70 -1.88
N GLN A 101 -14.87 -6.64 -0.67
CA GLN A 101 -15.66 -6.68 0.58
C GLN A 101 -16.28 -5.33 0.93
N HIS A 102 -15.62 -4.24 0.54
CA HIS A 102 -16.07 -2.87 0.83
C HIS A 102 -17.13 -2.44 -0.18
N SER A 103 -18.28 -1.94 0.31
CA SER A 103 -19.35 -1.42 -0.57
C SER A 103 -18.91 -0.27 -1.47
N ASP A 104 -17.96 0.52 -0.98
CA ASP A 104 -17.40 1.68 -1.70
C ASP A 104 -16.05 1.36 -2.37
N GLY A 105 -15.58 0.12 -2.26
CA GLY A 105 -14.22 -0.29 -2.66
C GLY A 105 -13.14 0.13 -1.65
N LEU A 106 -11.95 -0.43 -1.86
CA LEU A 106 -10.72 -0.05 -1.17
C LEU A 106 -10.01 1.06 -1.94
N ALA A 107 -9.92 0.92 -3.27
CA ALA A 107 -9.23 1.87 -4.12
C ALA A 107 -10.19 2.92 -4.68
N THR A 108 -9.92 4.18 -4.37
CA THR A 108 -10.68 5.34 -4.87
C THR A 108 -9.78 6.22 -5.74
N GLY A 109 -10.29 6.73 -6.85
CA GLY A 109 -9.54 7.61 -7.76
C GLY A 109 -10.47 8.59 -8.45
N GLU A 110 -9.94 9.70 -8.95
CA GLU A 110 -10.74 10.74 -9.62
C GLU A 110 -11.33 10.28 -10.96
N ASP A 111 -10.62 9.41 -11.68
CA ASP A 111 -11.04 8.79 -12.94
C ASP A 111 -10.87 7.26 -12.85
N TYR A 112 -11.85 6.53 -13.42
CA TYR A 112 -11.81 5.10 -13.62
C TYR A 112 -10.51 4.60 -14.29
N THR A 113 -9.93 5.38 -15.20
CA THR A 113 -8.69 5.01 -15.90
C THR A 113 -7.49 4.93 -14.96
N ARG A 114 -7.36 5.89 -14.02
CA ARG A 114 -6.28 5.88 -13.02
C ARG A 114 -6.52 4.80 -11.96
N ARG A 115 -7.79 4.60 -11.57
CA ARG A 115 -8.18 3.48 -10.70
C ARG A 115 -7.85 2.10 -11.31
N ASP A 116 -7.88 1.93 -12.63
CA ASP A 116 -7.52 0.66 -13.30
C ASP A 116 -6.09 0.20 -12.96
N LEU A 117 -5.18 1.13 -12.65
CA LEU A 117 -3.82 0.80 -12.24
C LEU A 117 -3.79 -0.04 -10.95
N PHE A 118 -4.75 0.15 -10.03
CA PHE A 118 -4.90 -0.68 -8.83
C PHE A 118 -5.08 -2.16 -9.18
N TYR A 119 -5.89 -2.47 -10.19
CA TYR A 119 -6.14 -3.85 -10.61
C TYR A 119 -4.99 -4.39 -11.47
N ARG A 120 -4.42 -3.55 -12.33
CA ARG A 120 -3.31 -3.91 -13.22
C ARG A 120 -2.05 -4.31 -12.46
N PHE A 121 -1.71 -3.56 -11.42
CA PHE A 121 -0.50 -3.75 -10.62
C PHE A 121 -0.81 -4.27 -9.21
N ASN A 122 -1.98 -4.87 -9.02
CA ASN A 122 -2.48 -5.29 -7.70
C ASN A 122 -1.47 -6.14 -6.92
N GLN A 123 -0.82 -7.09 -7.60
CA GLN A 123 0.16 -7.97 -6.98
C GLN A 123 1.41 -7.22 -6.51
N THR A 124 1.86 -6.18 -7.22
CA THR A 124 2.98 -5.33 -6.79
C THR A 124 2.63 -4.60 -5.50
N PHE A 125 1.42 -4.04 -5.43
CA PHE A 125 0.96 -3.37 -4.20
C PHE A 125 0.75 -4.37 -3.05
N GLN A 126 0.28 -5.58 -3.34
CA GLN A 126 0.17 -6.62 -2.33
C GLN A 126 1.55 -7.02 -1.78
N GLU A 127 2.52 -7.29 -2.65
CA GLU A 127 3.88 -7.64 -2.21
C GLU A 127 4.54 -6.51 -1.42
N TYR A 128 4.27 -5.24 -1.75
CA TYR A 128 4.70 -4.10 -0.97
C TYR A 128 4.22 -4.16 0.49
N PHE A 129 2.93 -4.42 0.73
CA PHE A 129 2.41 -4.57 2.10
C PHE A 129 2.88 -5.87 2.75
N ASP A 130 3.05 -6.95 1.99
CA ASP A 130 3.54 -8.23 2.50
C ASP A 130 4.97 -8.14 3.05
N MET A 131 5.79 -7.19 2.59
CA MET A 131 7.12 -6.90 3.20
C MET A 131 7.03 -6.61 4.70
N SER A 132 5.88 -6.15 5.19
CA SER A 132 5.65 -5.91 6.62
C SER A 132 5.70 -7.17 7.49
N ALA A 133 5.61 -8.36 6.90
CA ALA A 133 5.81 -9.63 7.63
C ALA A 133 7.19 -9.68 8.32
N GLU A 134 8.20 -9.12 7.66
CA GLU A 134 9.58 -9.10 8.14
C GLU A 134 9.92 -7.84 8.97
N MET A 135 8.96 -6.94 9.13
CA MET A 135 9.10 -5.69 9.89
C MET A 135 8.60 -5.88 11.32
N ASP A 136 9.28 -5.27 12.28
CA ASP A 136 8.81 -5.19 13.66
C ASP A 136 8.02 -3.88 13.84
N THR A 137 6.73 -3.95 13.47
CA THR A 137 5.78 -2.84 13.46
C THR A 137 5.22 -2.55 14.86
N THR A 138 5.10 -1.26 15.20
CA THR A 138 4.27 -0.78 16.32
C THR A 138 3.09 0.03 15.77
N TYR A 139 1.99 0.13 16.50
CA TYR A 139 0.78 0.83 16.04
C TYR A 139 0.50 2.04 16.94
N ALA A 140 0.20 3.19 16.32
CA ALA A 140 -0.14 4.44 16.99
C ALA A 140 -1.52 4.40 17.68
#